data_AF-A0A819XU28-F1
#
_entry.id   AF-A0A819XU28-F1
#
_cell.length_a   1.000
_cell.length_b   1.000
_cell.length_c   1.000
_cell.angle_alpha   90.00
_cell.angle_beta   90.00
_cell.angle_gamma   90.00
#
_symmetry.space_group_name_H-M   'P 1'
#
loop_
_entity.id
_entity.type
_entity.pdbx_description
1 polymer ?
#
loop_
_entity_poly.entity_id
_entity_poly.type
_entity_poly.pdbx_seq_one_letter_code
_entity_poly.pdbx_strand_id
1 'polypeptide(L)'
;MRLCLVFWLYLIVNISIIESQYIRLSTVNCSELSPIGTSIIQLLDILPLSNWEFTFLTQTLIESYFLLDNLKGTIIIKNFLDRENLCRLNLCSCLNQCLIKLDIHAISDKYTYILSLPILIYDENDNYCYFLNDIYYLNISENIQLNTHIILPIGYDPDLTPNNIQYYYLLENNYTEFYFNNQLPPSIIIIKQLDRELNDKYYFNYCAYEEQHSCCMKIILTIIDINDNSAIFQYDQQLPLIINISEFTSINTELIQMKAFDLDDGLNGQIIYTFSKWTLNDKTINEIFNLNSQNGSIILLKQLDYEQRNNYELQIQAIDLGLNAIPTYATVIIQ
;
A
#
# COMPACT_ATOMS: atom_id res chain seq x y z
N MET A 1 64.69 -5.05 -87.74
CA MET A 1 65.68 -5.64 -86.82
C MET A 1 65.19 -5.36 -85.40
N ARG A 2 64.75 -6.43 -84.70
CA ARG A 2 64.40 -6.56 -83.26
C ARG A 2 63.40 -5.56 -82.63
N LEU A 3 62.19 -6.07 -82.40
CA LEU A 3 61.15 -5.53 -81.52
C LEU A 3 61.58 -5.58 -80.05
N CYS A 4 61.22 -4.52 -79.30
CA CYS A 4 61.16 -4.46 -77.85
C CYS A 4 60.20 -5.50 -77.27
N LEU A 5 60.63 -6.21 -76.23
CA LEU A 5 59.76 -6.95 -75.32
C LEU A 5 59.99 -6.42 -73.91
N VAL A 6 59.02 -5.65 -73.42
CA VAL A 6 58.92 -5.18 -72.04
C VAL A 6 58.34 -6.32 -71.21
N PHE A 7 59.11 -6.86 -70.27
CA PHE A 7 58.61 -7.82 -69.29
C PHE A 7 57.84 -7.06 -68.19
N TRP A 8 56.52 -7.28 -68.12
CA TRP A 8 55.71 -6.91 -66.97
C TRP A 8 55.87 -7.98 -65.90
N LEU A 9 56.46 -7.61 -64.75
CA LEU A 9 56.44 -8.43 -63.55
C LEU A 9 55.06 -8.29 -62.90
N TYR A 10 54.19 -9.29 -63.08
CA TYR A 10 52.94 -9.36 -62.33
C TYR A 10 53.25 -9.79 -60.88
N LEU A 11 53.18 -8.83 -59.97
CA LEU A 11 53.18 -9.07 -58.53
C LEU A 11 51.79 -9.59 -58.16
N ILE A 12 51.63 -10.92 -58.12
CA ILE A 12 50.40 -11.55 -57.64
C ILE A 12 50.38 -11.38 -56.12
N VAL A 13 49.66 -10.36 -55.64
CA VAL A 13 49.29 -10.28 -54.23
C VAL A 13 48.16 -11.29 -54.04
N ASN A 14 48.49 -12.46 -53.52
CA ASN A 14 47.49 -13.38 -52.97
C ASN A 14 46.88 -12.72 -51.75
N ILE A 15 45.76 -12.01 -51.94
CA ILE A 15 44.90 -11.62 -50.84
C ILE A 15 44.14 -12.88 -50.46
N SER A 16 44.69 -13.65 -49.52
CA SER A 16 43.90 -14.64 -48.80
C SER A 16 42.89 -13.87 -47.98
N ILE A 17 41.63 -13.85 -48.43
CA ILE A 17 40.52 -13.40 -47.61
C ILE A 17 40.40 -14.45 -46.51
N ILE A 18 40.94 -14.15 -45.34
CA ILE A 18 40.74 -14.97 -44.14
C ILE A 18 39.29 -14.72 -43.72
N GLU A 19 38.39 -15.65 -44.03
CA GLU A 19 37.01 -15.57 -43.56
C GLU A 19 36.98 -15.58 -42.03
N SER A 20 36.31 -14.59 -41.43
CA SER A 20 36.14 -14.53 -39.99
C SER A 20 35.24 -15.66 -39.51
N GLN A 21 35.74 -16.54 -38.65
CA GLN A 21 34.90 -17.59 -38.04
C GLN A 21 34.23 -17.07 -36.77
N TYR A 22 32.93 -17.34 -36.63
CA TYR A 22 32.18 -17.02 -35.42
C TYR A 22 32.21 -18.20 -34.45
N ILE A 23 32.68 -17.97 -33.22
CA ILE A 23 32.79 -18.99 -32.18
C ILE A 23 31.96 -18.53 -30.98
N ARG A 24 30.98 -19.34 -30.59
CA ARG A 24 30.25 -19.13 -29.35
C ARG A 24 30.95 -19.89 -28.22
N LEU A 25 31.43 -19.15 -27.22
CA LEU A 25 32.06 -19.72 -26.03
C LEU A 25 31.00 -20.25 -25.05
N SER A 26 31.44 -21.12 -24.14
CA SER A 26 30.63 -21.57 -23.01
C SER A 26 30.27 -20.39 -22.11
N THR A 27 29.06 -20.41 -21.56
CA THR A 27 28.63 -19.40 -20.59
C THR A 27 29.54 -19.43 -19.38
N VAL A 28 30.03 -18.25 -18.97
CA VAL A 28 30.76 -18.07 -17.73
C VAL A 28 29.82 -17.51 -16.68
N ASN A 29 29.89 -18.08 -15.49
CA ASN A 29 29.09 -17.64 -14.36
C ASN A 29 29.88 -16.66 -13.51
N CYS A 30 29.25 -15.57 -13.09
CA CYS A 30 29.87 -14.54 -12.29
C CYS A 30 28.87 -14.06 -11.23
N SER A 31 29.28 -14.02 -9.96
CA SER A 31 28.49 -13.36 -8.91
C SER A 31 28.63 -11.84 -9.05
N GLU A 32 27.59 -11.08 -8.76
CA GLU A 32 27.69 -9.61 -8.78
C GLU A 32 28.65 -9.06 -7.72
N LEU A 33 28.82 -9.77 -6.61
CA LEU A 33 29.79 -9.44 -5.55
C LEU A 33 31.23 -9.85 -5.91
N SER A 34 31.49 -10.28 -7.15
CA SER A 34 32.83 -10.64 -7.60
C SER A 34 33.79 -9.44 -7.49
N PRO A 35 34.95 -9.57 -6.82
CA PRO A 35 35.88 -8.46 -6.63
C PRO A 35 36.43 -7.90 -7.95
N ILE A 36 36.74 -6.59 -7.95
CA ILE A 36 37.47 -5.95 -9.04
C ILE A 36 38.82 -6.66 -9.25
N GLY A 37 39.15 -6.94 -10.51
CA GLY A 37 40.35 -7.69 -10.92
C GLY A 37 40.15 -9.19 -11.05
N THR A 38 38.99 -9.74 -10.69
CA THR A 38 38.67 -11.16 -10.90
C THR A 38 38.75 -11.50 -12.40
N SER A 39 39.53 -12.54 -12.73
CA SER A 39 39.64 -13.06 -14.09
C SER A 39 38.46 -13.95 -14.44
N ILE A 40 37.72 -13.57 -15.47
CA ILE A 40 36.52 -14.27 -15.96
C ILE A 40 36.93 -15.44 -16.86
N ILE A 41 37.82 -15.18 -17.82
CA ILE A 41 38.28 -16.18 -18.79
C ILE A 41 39.62 -15.78 -19.39
N GLN A 42 40.36 -16.79 -19.84
CA GLN A 42 41.64 -16.67 -20.54
C GLN A 42 41.47 -17.19 -21.97
N LEU A 43 41.34 -16.29 -22.96
CA LEU A 43 41.02 -16.67 -24.34
C LEU A 43 42.14 -17.47 -25.03
N LEU A 44 43.40 -17.22 -24.65
CA LEU A 44 44.56 -17.95 -25.19
C LEU A 44 44.55 -19.45 -24.86
N ASP A 45 43.82 -19.88 -23.82
CA ASP A 45 43.72 -21.29 -23.45
C ASP A 45 42.76 -22.07 -24.38
N ILE A 46 41.94 -21.35 -25.15
CA ILE A 46 40.87 -21.89 -25.99
C ILE A 46 41.25 -21.81 -27.46
N LEU A 47 41.98 -20.77 -27.84
CA LEU A 47 42.39 -20.51 -29.22
C LEU A 47 43.68 -21.27 -29.59
N PRO A 48 43.89 -21.58 -30.89
CA PRO A 48 45.11 -22.23 -31.32
C PRO A 48 46.33 -21.33 -31.06
N LEU A 49 47.50 -21.95 -30.88
CA LEU A 49 48.77 -21.24 -30.64
C LEU A 49 49.10 -20.31 -31.83
N SER A 50 48.99 -19.00 -31.62
CA SER A 50 49.28 -17.93 -32.58
C SER A 50 49.50 -16.61 -31.82
N ASN A 51 49.99 -15.57 -32.52
CA ASN A 51 50.10 -14.23 -31.95
C ASN A 51 48.76 -13.52 -32.11
N TRP A 52 47.97 -13.52 -31.03
CA TRP A 52 46.63 -12.94 -31.02
C TRP A 52 46.61 -11.51 -30.53
N GLU A 53 45.78 -10.69 -31.16
CA GLU A 53 45.35 -9.39 -30.65
C GLU A 53 43.83 -9.40 -30.46
N PHE A 54 43.37 -8.93 -29.30
CA PHE A 54 41.96 -8.98 -28.89
C PHE A 54 41.38 -7.58 -28.71
N THR A 55 40.14 -7.37 -29.18
CA THR A 55 39.40 -6.12 -29.01
C THR A 55 37.91 -6.40 -28.79
N PHE A 56 37.22 -5.59 -27.97
CA PHE A 56 35.76 -5.67 -27.88
C PHE A 56 35.10 -5.07 -29.14
N LEU A 57 34.07 -5.73 -29.64
CA LEU A 57 33.28 -5.28 -30.79
C LEU A 57 32.20 -4.25 -30.39
N THR A 58 31.74 -4.28 -29.15
CA THR A 58 30.69 -3.40 -28.59
C THR A 58 31.24 -2.57 -27.43
N GLN A 59 31.14 -1.24 -27.50
CA GLN A 59 32.05 -0.37 -26.72
C GLN A 59 31.43 0.38 -25.53
N THR A 60 30.19 0.85 -25.56
CA THR A 60 29.86 1.97 -24.64
C THR A 60 29.51 1.60 -23.20
N LEU A 61 28.78 0.50 -22.96
CA LEU A 61 28.35 0.09 -21.60
C LEU A 61 29.10 -1.12 -21.06
N ILE A 62 29.85 -1.83 -21.90
CA ILE A 62 30.57 -3.05 -21.52
C ILE A 62 31.98 -2.72 -21.02
N GLU A 63 32.66 -1.77 -21.65
CA GLU A 63 34.01 -1.31 -21.27
C GLU A 63 34.03 -0.58 -19.92
N SER A 64 32.87 -0.20 -19.38
CA SER A 64 32.77 0.31 -18.01
C SER A 64 32.90 -0.81 -16.98
N TYR A 65 32.50 -2.05 -17.28
CA TYR A 65 32.50 -3.14 -16.30
C TYR A 65 33.58 -4.20 -16.54
N PHE A 66 34.03 -4.37 -17.78
CA PHE A 66 35.01 -5.39 -18.14
C PHE A 66 36.25 -4.77 -18.80
N LEU A 67 37.41 -5.35 -18.51
CA LEU A 67 38.68 -5.01 -19.16
C LEU A 67 39.22 -6.26 -19.86
N LEU A 68 39.64 -6.09 -21.12
CA LEU A 68 40.26 -7.11 -21.94
C LEU A 68 41.73 -6.77 -22.13
N ASP A 69 42.62 -7.65 -21.68
CA ASP A 69 44.04 -7.58 -22.02
C ASP A 69 44.19 -7.94 -23.51
N ASN A 70 44.60 -6.97 -24.32
CA ASN A 70 44.65 -7.10 -25.77
C ASN A 70 45.68 -8.11 -26.27
N LEU A 71 46.68 -8.48 -25.46
CA LEU A 71 47.72 -9.44 -25.82
C LEU A 71 47.55 -10.78 -25.11
N LYS A 72 47.12 -10.77 -23.83
CA LYS A 72 46.91 -12.00 -23.06
C LYS A 72 45.54 -12.61 -23.29
N GLY A 73 44.57 -11.86 -23.82
CA GLY A 73 43.19 -12.32 -23.97
C GLY A 73 42.51 -12.62 -22.64
N THR A 74 43.02 -12.09 -21.52
CA THR A 74 42.40 -12.20 -20.19
C THR A 74 41.30 -11.16 -20.09
N ILE A 75 40.08 -11.58 -19.70
CA ILE A 75 39.00 -10.65 -19.38
C ILE A 75 38.88 -10.57 -17.86
N ILE A 76 38.94 -9.36 -17.32
CA ILE A 76 38.84 -9.10 -15.88
C ILE A 76 37.69 -8.13 -15.56
N ILE A 77 37.17 -8.23 -14.35
CA ILE A 77 36.21 -7.26 -13.81
C ILE A 77 36.91 -5.94 -13.52
N LYS A 78 36.41 -4.85 -14.07
CA LYS A 78 36.98 -3.49 -13.94
C LYS A 78 36.27 -2.65 -12.88
N ASN A 79 34.96 -2.81 -12.75
CA ASN A 79 34.11 -2.09 -11.78
C ASN A 79 33.14 -3.06 -11.12
N PHE A 80 32.58 -2.66 -9.97
CA PHE A 80 31.54 -3.42 -9.28
C PHE A 80 30.40 -3.78 -10.23
N LEU A 81 29.98 -5.03 -10.15
CA LEU A 81 28.80 -5.52 -10.85
C LEU A 81 27.65 -5.38 -9.86
N ASP A 82 26.56 -4.79 -10.31
CA ASP A 82 25.32 -4.67 -9.58
C ASP A 82 24.26 -5.13 -10.57
N ARG A 83 23.71 -6.30 -10.31
CA ARG A 83 22.81 -7.02 -11.19
C ARG A 83 21.54 -6.21 -11.35
N GLU A 84 20.99 -5.65 -10.29
CA GLU A 84 19.72 -4.93 -10.26
C GLU A 84 19.80 -3.71 -11.18
N ASN A 85 20.97 -3.10 -11.29
CA ASN A 85 21.27 -2.03 -12.25
C ASN A 85 21.61 -2.55 -13.65
N LEU A 86 22.53 -3.51 -13.77
CA LEU A 86 23.02 -4.03 -15.05
C LEU A 86 21.90 -4.64 -15.90
N CYS A 87 21.01 -5.40 -15.27
CA CYS A 87 19.98 -6.17 -15.96
C CYS A 87 18.72 -5.32 -16.23
N ARG A 88 18.51 -4.24 -15.46
CA ARG A 88 17.41 -3.27 -15.66
C ARG A 88 17.64 -2.33 -16.83
N LEU A 89 18.89 -2.10 -17.24
CA LEU A 89 19.27 -1.24 -18.38
C LEU A 89 19.00 -1.86 -19.77
N ASN A 90 18.13 -2.88 -19.89
CA ASN A 90 17.82 -3.62 -21.12
C ASN A 90 19.05 -4.26 -21.81
N LEU A 91 20.19 -4.40 -21.12
CA LEU A 91 21.34 -5.18 -21.60
C LEU A 91 21.01 -6.68 -21.70
N CYS A 92 19.97 -7.13 -20.99
CA CYS A 92 19.55 -8.52 -20.87
C CYS A 92 18.10 -8.69 -21.36
N SER A 93 17.89 -9.54 -22.36
CA SER A 93 16.59 -9.79 -22.98
C SER A 93 16.03 -11.18 -22.60
N CYS A 94 14.88 -11.16 -21.91
CA CYS A 94 13.74 -12.11 -21.99
C CYS A 94 13.62 -13.39 -21.12
N LEU A 95 14.45 -13.70 -20.12
CA LEU A 95 14.30 -14.99 -19.38
C LEU A 95 14.56 -14.97 -17.86
N ASN A 96 14.34 -13.85 -17.16
CA ASN A 96 14.71 -13.66 -15.73
C ASN A 96 16.22 -13.90 -15.44
N GLN A 97 17.05 -14.09 -16.47
CA GLN A 97 18.48 -14.33 -16.36
C GLN A 97 19.23 -13.09 -16.81
N CYS A 98 20.20 -12.67 -16.00
CA CYS A 98 21.07 -11.56 -16.34
C CYS A 98 22.25 -12.04 -17.20
N LEU A 99 22.04 -12.07 -18.51
CA LEU A 99 23.02 -12.56 -19.47
C LEU A 99 23.66 -11.40 -20.25
N ILE A 100 24.89 -11.05 -19.90
CA ILE A 100 25.71 -10.09 -20.64
C ILE A 100 26.42 -10.84 -21.78
N LYS A 101 26.38 -10.30 -23.00
CA LYS A 101 27.09 -10.89 -24.14
C LYS A 101 28.26 -10.00 -24.53
N LEU A 102 29.46 -10.54 -24.43
CA LEU A 102 30.68 -9.89 -24.88
C LEU A 102 31.08 -10.46 -26.24
N ASP A 103 31.01 -9.61 -27.28
CA ASP A 103 31.52 -9.98 -28.60
C ASP A 103 32.95 -9.44 -28.74
N ILE A 104 33.89 -10.34 -28.99
CA ILE A 104 35.33 -10.07 -29.02
C ILE A 104 35.85 -10.41 -30.41
N HIS A 105 36.58 -9.47 -31.00
CA HIS A 105 37.32 -9.69 -32.22
C HIS A 105 38.75 -10.13 -31.86
N ALA A 106 39.13 -11.32 -32.32
CA ALA A 106 40.46 -11.90 -32.14
C ALA A 106 41.13 -12.04 -33.50
N ILE A 107 42.28 -11.40 -33.68
CA ILE A 107 43.02 -11.38 -34.94
C ILE A 107 44.42 -11.96 -34.71
N SER A 108 44.89 -12.78 -35.64
CA SER A 108 46.28 -13.24 -35.70
C SER A 108 46.81 -13.14 -37.13
N ASP A 109 48.06 -13.57 -37.33
CA ASP A 109 48.70 -13.68 -38.65
C ASP A 109 48.01 -14.68 -39.59
N LYS A 110 47.21 -15.61 -39.05
CA LYS A 110 46.59 -16.71 -39.83
C LYS A 110 45.08 -16.82 -39.69
N TYR A 111 44.52 -16.31 -38.61
CA TYR A 111 43.13 -16.53 -38.26
C TYR A 111 42.46 -15.23 -37.83
N THR A 112 41.17 -15.13 -38.10
CA THR A 112 40.32 -14.03 -37.64
C THR A 112 39.06 -14.64 -37.06
N TYR A 113 38.80 -14.39 -35.77
CA TYR A 113 37.65 -14.93 -35.06
C TYR A 113 36.80 -13.82 -34.45
N ILE A 114 35.50 -14.07 -34.45
CA ILE A 114 34.53 -13.33 -33.65
C ILE A 114 34.08 -14.28 -32.56
N LEU A 115 34.49 -14.01 -31.32
CA LEU A 115 34.12 -14.80 -30.15
C LEU A 115 32.92 -14.16 -29.48
N SER A 116 31.87 -14.92 -29.24
CA SER A 116 30.74 -14.47 -28.42
C SER A 116 30.79 -15.17 -27.08
N LEU A 117 31.04 -14.40 -26.03
CA LEU A 117 31.15 -14.85 -24.65
C LEU A 117 29.88 -14.44 -23.87
N PRO A 118 28.98 -15.38 -23.58
CA PRO A 118 27.90 -15.15 -22.64
C PRO A 118 28.44 -15.17 -21.19
N ILE A 119 28.13 -14.14 -20.42
CA ILE A 119 28.39 -14.05 -18.99
C ILE A 119 27.04 -13.99 -18.26
N LEU A 120 26.79 -14.99 -17.43
CA LEU A 120 25.61 -15.04 -16.57
C LEU A 120 25.97 -14.42 -15.21
N ILE A 121 25.32 -13.30 -14.88
CA ILE A 121 25.42 -12.67 -13.57
C ILE A 121 24.40 -13.32 -12.64
N TYR A 122 24.90 -13.92 -11.55
CA TYR A 122 24.08 -14.46 -10.47
C TYR A 122 23.74 -13.38 -9.46
N ASP A 123 22.51 -13.49 -8.98
CA ASP A 123 21.91 -12.68 -7.92
C ASP A 123 22.49 -13.08 -6.58
N GLU A 124 22.84 -12.08 -5.78
CA GLU A 124 23.17 -12.22 -4.37
C GLU A 124 22.10 -11.51 -3.54
N ASN A 125 21.87 -11.97 -2.31
CA ASN A 125 20.98 -11.25 -1.38
C ASN A 125 21.74 -10.05 -0.80
N ASP A 126 21.76 -8.93 -1.52
CA ASP A 126 22.44 -7.70 -1.13
C ASP A 126 21.52 -6.47 -1.03
N ASN A 127 20.23 -6.64 -1.34
CA ASN A 127 19.20 -5.66 -1.07
C ASN A 127 18.31 -6.10 0.09
N TYR A 128 17.60 -5.14 0.67
CA TYR A 128 16.62 -5.43 1.72
C TYR A 128 15.25 -5.03 1.25
N CYS A 129 14.26 -5.80 1.67
CA CYS A 129 12.88 -5.46 1.42
C CYS A 129 12.52 -4.11 2.07
N TYR A 130 11.59 -3.39 1.44
CA TYR A 130 11.04 -2.16 1.99
C TYR A 130 9.60 -1.92 1.51
N PHE A 131 8.87 -1.10 2.25
CA PHE A 131 7.59 -0.57 1.80
C PHE A 131 7.76 0.90 1.37
N LEU A 132 6.91 1.35 0.45
CA LEU A 132 6.95 2.76 0.00
C LEU A 132 6.65 3.77 1.10
N ASN A 133 5.86 3.36 2.11
CA ASN A 133 5.46 4.19 3.24
C ASN A 133 5.61 3.41 4.54
N ASP A 134 6.05 4.09 5.60
CA ASP A 134 6.11 3.52 6.96
C ASP A 134 4.73 3.33 7.59
N ILE A 135 3.76 4.14 7.17
CA ILE A 135 2.38 4.13 7.67
C ILE A 135 1.41 4.06 6.49
N TYR A 136 0.47 3.13 6.57
CA TYR A 136 -0.63 2.97 5.64
C TYR A 136 -1.96 3.27 6.35
N TYR A 137 -2.63 4.33 5.93
CA TYR A 137 -3.93 4.73 6.46
C TYR A 137 -5.05 4.06 5.67
N LEU A 138 -6.00 3.45 6.39
CA LEU A 138 -7.17 2.83 5.80
C LEU A 138 -8.42 3.28 6.54
N ASN A 139 -9.47 3.62 5.81
CA ASN A 139 -10.77 3.95 6.39
C ASN A 139 -11.82 2.97 5.86
N ILE A 140 -12.58 2.33 6.75
CA ILE A 140 -13.67 1.43 6.38
C ILE A 140 -14.90 1.75 7.21
N SER A 141 -16.08 1.56 6.63
CA SER A 141 -17.35 1.73 7.33
C SER A 141 -17.58 0.57 8.31
N GLU A 142 -18.23 0.80 9.44
CA GLU A 142 -18.56 -0.29 10.38
C GLU A 142 -19.58 -1.29 9.83
N ASN A 143 -20.47 -0.83 8.94
CA ASN A 143 -21.44 -1.67 8.23
C ASN A 143 -20.84 -2.49 7.07
N ILE A 144 -19.52 -2.53 6.96
CA ILE A 144 -18.81 -3.31 5.95
C ILE A 144 -19.22 -4.79 6.02
N GLN A 145 -19.40 -5.41 4.85
CA GLN A 145 -19.87 -6.79 4.78
C GLN A 145 -18.82 -7.77 5.32
N LEU A 146 -19.28 -8.80 6.01
CA LEU A 146 -18.43 -9.92 6.42
C LEU A 146 -17.81 -10.61 5.20
N ASN A 147 -16.62 -11.17 5.39
CA ASN A 147 -15.77 -11.77 4.38
C ASN A 147 -15.30 -10.79 3.28
N THR A 148 -15.40 -9.48 3.51
CA THR A 148 -14.75 -8.50 2.63
C THR A 148 -13.24 -8.60 2.76
N HIS A 149 -12.55 -8.67 1.62
CA HIS A 149 -11.10 -8.69 1.53
C HIS A 149 -10.55 -7.29 1.32
N ILE A 150 -9.81 -6.78 2.30
CA ILE A 150 -9.06 -5.53 2.21
C ILE A 150 -7.66 -5.87 1.72
N ILE A 151 -7.37 -5.56 0.45
CA ILE A 151 -6.05 -5.77 -0.13
C ILE A 151 -5.03 -4.84 0.54
N LEU A 152 -3.89 -5.40 0.92
CA LEU A 152 -2.78 -4.69 1.54
C LEU A 152 -1.69 -4.35 0.52
N PRO A 153 -0.90 -3.29 0.78
CA PRO A 153 0.27 -2.98 -0.04
C PRO A 153 1.30 -4.11 -0.01
N ILE A 154 2.01 -4.30 -1.12
CA ILE A 154 3.14 -5.25 -1.21
C ILE A 154 4.46 -4.54 -0.92
N GLY A 155 5.42 -5.29 -0.38
CA GLY A 155 6.79 -4.82 -0.23
C GLY A 155 7.53 -4.90 -1.55
N TYR A 156 8.65 -4.18 -1.62
CA TYR A 156 9.56 -4.17 -2.74
C TYR A 156 10.90 -4.70 -2.30
N ASP A 157 11.44 -5.59 -3.11
CA ASP A 157 12.75 -6.17 -2.95
C ASP A 157 13.26 -6.44 -4.38
N PRO A 158 14.36 -5.80 -4.80
CA PRO A 158 14.83 -5.89 -6.17
C PRO A 158 15.55 -7.21 -6.48
N ASP A 159 15.89 -8.01 -5.46
CA ASP A 159 16.58 -9.29 -5.64
C ASP A 159 15.65 -10.32 -6.31
N LEU A 160 16.21 -11.40 -6.83
CA LEU A 160 15.42 -12.48 -7.41
C LEU A 160 14.91 -13.46 -6.37
N THR A 161 13.81 -14.14 -6.70
CA THR A 161 13.39 -15.34 -5.96
C THR A 161 14.52 -16.37 -5.92
N PRO A 162 14.85 -16.97 -4.76
CA PRO A 162 14.12 -16.91 -3.48
C PRO A 162 14.65 -15.85 -2.48
N ASN A 163 15.63 -15.04 -2.88
CA ASN A 163 16.27 -14.03 -2.05
C ASN A 163 15.35 -12.83 -1.76
N ASN A 164 14.31 -12.66 -2.57
CA ASN A 164 13.30 -11.63 -2.35
C ASN A 164 12.21 -12.02 -1.33
N ILE A 165 11.25 -11.11 -1.13
CA ILE A 165 10.09 -11.31 -0.25
C ILE A 165 9.39 -12.64 -0.50
N GLN A 166 9.35 -13.48 0.54
CA GLN A 166 8.79 -14.83 0.48
C GLN A 166 7.33 -14.86 0.91
N TYR A 167 7.00 -14.15 1.99
CA TYR A 167 5.65 -14.09 2.52
C TYR A 167 5.44 -12.87 3.42
N TYR A 168 4.18 -12.61 3.76
CA TYR A 168 3.75 -11.51 4.60
C TYR A 168 3.13 -12.00 5.90
N TYR A 169 3.14 -11.17 6.94
CA TYR A 169 2.54 -11.51 8.22
C TYR A 169 2.19 -10.27 9.05
N LEU A 170 1.33 -10.46 10.05
CA LEU A 170 1.06 -9.47 11.08
C LEU A 170 1.82 -9.83 12.36
N LEU A 171 2.60 -8.90 12.90
CA LEU A 171 3.17 -8.99 14.23
C LEU A 171 2.04 -8.82 15.26
N GLU A 172 1.77 -9.89 16.03
CA GLU A 172 0.84 -9.87 17.17
C GLU A 172 -0.60 -9.43 16.79
N ASN A 173 -1.28 -10.19 15.93
CA ASN A 173 -2.69 -9.94 15.64
C ASN A 173 -3.60 -10.36 16.81
N ASN A 174 -3.90 -9.40 17.69
CA ASN A 174 -4.78 -9.61 18.85
C ASN A 174 -6.25 -9.32 18.56
N TYR A 175 -6.58 -8.89 17.34
CA TYR A 175 -7.94 -8.51 16.98
C TYR A 175 -8.70 -9.71 16.41
N THR A 176 -9.88 -9.98 16.97
CA THR A 176 -10.67 -11.17 16.63
C THR A 176 -11.62 -10.95 15.46
N GLU A 177 -11.74 -9.71 15.04
CA GLU A 177 -12.60 -9.23 13.96
C GLU A 177 -11.94 -9.44 12.59
N PHE A 178 -10.62 -9.66 12.57
CA PHE A 178 -9.80 -9.69 11.38
C PHE A 178 -9.02 -11.00 11.24
N TYR A 179 -9.07 -11.57 10.04
CA TYR A 179 -8.24 -12.70 9.63
C TYR A 179 -7.24 -12.24 8.57
N PHE A 180 -5.96 -12.57 8.76
CA PHE A 180 -4.94 -12.22 7.78
C PHE A 180 -4.75 -13.35 6.75
N ASN A 181 -4.96 -13.03 5.47
CA ASN A 181 -4.64 -13.90 4.35
C ASN A 181 -3.33 -13.48 3.69
N ASN A 182 -2.37 -14.39 3.70
CA ASN A 182 -1.01 -14.20 3.19
C ASN A 182 -0.86 -14.52 1.69
N GLN A 183 -1.92 -14.95 1.01
CA GLN A 183 -1.85 -15.18 -0.43
C GLN A 183 -1.62 -13.87 -1.17
N LEU A 184 -0.76 -13.85 -2.19
CA LEU A 184 -0.56 -12.68 -3.05
C LEU A 184 -1.81 -12.42 -3.93
N PRO A 185 -2.42 -11.21 -3.90
CA PRO A 185 -2.07 -10.06 -3.06
C PRO A 185 -2.59 -10.22 -1.61
N PRO A 186 -1.76 -9.91 -0.59
CA PRO A 186 -2.10 -10.14 0.81
C PRO A 186 -3.30 -9.30 1.21
N SER A 187 -4.13 -9.81 2.13
CA SER A 187 -5.36 -9.13 2.52
C SER A 187 -5.74 -9.35 3.97
N ILE A 188 -6.39 -8.37 4.57
CA ILE A 188 -7.13 -8.53 5.83
C ILE A 188 -8.60 -8.82 5.49
N ILE A 189 -9.13 -9.89 6.04
CA ILE A 189 -10.51 -10.34 5.86
C ILE A 189 -11.29 -10.02 7.12
N ILE A 190 -12.46 -9.39 6.96
CA ILE A 190 -13.35 -9.07 8.07
C ILE A 190 -14.21 -10.29 8.39
N ILE A 191 -14.03 -10.87 9.58
CA ILE A 191 -14.71 -12.10 10.01
C ILE A 191 -15.73 -11.88 11.13
N LYS A 192 -15.74 -10.69 11.73
CA LYS A 192 -16.80 -10.23 12.64
C LYS A 192 -17.24 -8.83 12.28
N GLN A 193 -18.45 -8.50 12.68
CA GLN A 193 -19.01 -7.17 12.46
C GLN A 193 -18.20 -6.16 13.28
N LEU A 194 -17.96 -5.00 12.67
CA LEU A 194 -17.24 -3.90 13.31
C LEU A 194 -18.27 -3.00 13.99
N ASP A 195 -17.83 -2.32 15.05
CA ASP A 195 -18.63 -1.47 15.91
C ASP A 195 -17.71 -0.32 16.32
N ARG A 196 -17.99 0.88 15.80
CA ARG A 196 -17.18 2.06 16.01
C ARG A 196 -17.32 2.57 17.44
N GLU A 197 -18.48 2.44 18.06
CA GLU A 197 -18.75 2.81 19.46
C GLU A 197 -17.90 1.97 20.42
N LEU A 198 -17.59 0.72 20.06
CA LEU A 198 -16.70 -0.14 20.81
C LEU A 198 -15.22 0.15 20.52
N ASN A 199 -14.82 0.22 19.24
CA ASN A 199 -13.45 0.52 18.82
C ASN A 199 -13.43 1.30 17.49
N ASP A 200 -13.01 2.56 17.55
CA ASP A 200 -12.92 3.45 16.39
C ASP A 200 -11.66 3.22 15.52
N LYS A 201 -10.63 2.56 16.08
CA LYS A 201 -9.32 2.36 15.44
C LYS A 201 -8.67 1.03 15.75
N TYR A 202 -7.97 0.51 14.74
CA TYR A 202 -7.16 -0.70 14.83
C TYR A 202 -5.75 -0.43 14.29
N TYR A 203 -4.75 -1.00 14.96
CA TYR A 203 -3.34 -0.81 14.64
C TYR A 203 -2.68 -2.14 14.34
N PHE A 204 -2.19 -2.30 13.11
CA PHE A 204 -1.49 -3.52 12.72
C PHE A 204 -0.03 -3.23 12.40
N ASN A 205 0.86 -4.06 12.93
CA ASN A 205 2.27 -4.09 12.52
C ASN A 205 2.40 -5.14 11.41
N TYR A 206 2.47 -4.69 10.16
CA TYR A 206 2.44 -5.53 8.97
C TYR A 206 3.84 -5.65 8.37
N CYS A 207 4.30 -6.88 8.14
CA CYS A 207 5.67 -7.15 7.71
C CYS A 207 5.71 -8.05 6.47
N ALA A 208 6.74 -7.84 5.66
CA ALA A 208 7.19 -8.76 4.64
C ALA A 208 8.44 -9.47 5.16
N TYR A 209 8.50 -10.78 4.98
CA TYR A 209 9.61 -11.64 5.39
C TYR A 209 10.50 -11.96 4.18
N GLU A 210 11.80 -11.81 4.40
CA GLU A 210 12.87 -12.01 3.43
C GLU A 210 14.01 -12.76 4.15
N GLU A 211 13.98 -14.09 4.11
CA GLU A 211 14.97 -14.98 4.74
C GLU A 211 15.35 -14.69 6.20
N GLN A 212 16.31 -13.83 6.47
CA GLN A 212 16.76 -13.50 7.84
C GLN A 212 16.29 -12.12 8.29
N HIS A 213 15.66 -11.36 7.40
CA HIS A 213 15.25 -9.99 7.59
C HIS A 213 13.75 -9.83 7.33
N SER A 214 13.19 -8.80 7.94
CA SER A 214 11.82 -8.39 7.68
C SER A 214 11.78 -6.87 7.62
N CYS A 215 11.06 -6.35 6.63
CA CYS A 215 10.65 -4.96 6.59
C CYS A 215 9.20 -4.87 7.05
N CYS A 216 8.89 -3.83 7.81
CA CYS A 216 7.58 -3.66 8.43
C CYS A 216 7.04 -2.25 8.20
N MET A 217 5.72 -2.14 8.13
CA MET A 217 4.97 -0.89 8.14
C MET A 217 3.84 -0.96 9.19
N LYS A 218 3.32 0.19 9.57
CA LYS A 218 2.12 0.28 10.42
C LYS A 218 0.89 0.53 9.57
N ILE A 219 -0.15 -0.26 9.79
CA ILE A 219 -1.48 0.01 9.24
C ILE A 219 -2.31 0.65 10.34
N ILE A 220 -2.86 1.83 10.05
CA ILE A 220 -3.82 2.51 10.91
C ILE A 220 -5.18 2.44 10.22
N LEU A 221 -6.03 1.56 10.73
CA LEU A 221 -7.37 1.35 10.22
C LEU A 221 -8.35 2.14 11.10
N THR A 222 -9.04 3.11 10.51
CA THR A 222 -10.07 3.92 11.17
C THR A 222 -11.45 3.46 10.71
N ILE A 223 -12.35 3.25 11.66
CA ILE A 223 -13.74 2.92 11.40
C ILE A 223 -14.52 4.21 11.16
N ILE A 224 -15.23 4.26 10.04
CA ILE A 224 -16.15 5.34 9.70
C ILE A 224 -17.50 5.01 10.30
N ASP A 225 -18.01 5.98 11.04
CA ASP A 225 -19.31 5.99 11.68
C ASP A 225 -20.48 5.90 10.69
N ILE A 226 -21.46 5.08 11.06
CA ILE A 226 -22.78 4.95 10.45
C ILE A 226 -23.79 5.24 11.53
N ASN A 227 -24.86 5.96 11.17
CA ASN A 227 -25.97 6.24 12.07
C ASN A 227 -26.78 4.97 12.36
N ASP A 228 -26.32 4.13 13.29
CA ASP A 228 -26.96 2.88 13.67
C ASP A 228 -27.39 2.83 15.13
N ASN A 229 -27.03 3.86 15.91
CA ASN A 229 -27.61 4.11 17.23
C ASN A 229 -28.76 5.10 17.13
N SER A 230 -29.45 5.30 18.25
CA SER A 230 -30.53 6.27 18.34
C SER A 230 -30.52 6.88 19.72
N ALA A 231 -30.84 8.15 19.80
CA ALA A 231 -30.81 8.92 21.04
C ALA A 231 -31.55 8.24 22.20
N ILE A 232 -30.92 8.10 23.35
CA ILE A 232 -31.50 7.51 24.58
C ILE A 232 -31.62 8.60 25.64
N PHE A 233 -32.81 8.77 26.22
CA PHE A 233 -33.02 9.71 27.33
C PHE A 233 -32.29 9.25 28.61
N GLN A 234 -31.65 10.19 29.31
CA GLN A 234 -30.84 9.95 30.51
C GLN A 234 -31.59 9.19 31.63
N TYR A 235 -32.91 9.37 31.69
CA TYR A 235 -33.79 8.76 32.69
C TYR A 235 -34.87 7.89 32.04
N ASP A 236 -34.55 7.23 30.92
CA ASP A 236 -35.51 6.42 30.14
C ASP A 236 -36.25 5.39 31.02
N GLN A 237 -35.53 4.75 31.95
CA GLN A 237 -36.09 3.78 32.91
C GLN A 237 -37.06 4.38 33.95
N GLN A 238 -37.09 5.71 34.10
CA GLN A 238 -37.92 6.42 35.06
C GLN A 238 -39.09 7.15 34.40
N LEU A 239 -39.30 6.95 33.10
CA LEU A 239 -40.41 7.56 32.37
C LEU A 239 -41.76 6.90 32.72
N PRO A 240 -42.87 7.67 32.76
CA PRO A 240 -42.93 9.12 32.55
C PRO A 240 -42.35 9.91 33.73
N LEU A 241 -41.67 11.02 33.44
CA LEU A 241 -41.20 11.93 34.48
C LEU A 241 -42.37 12.77 34.98
N ILE A 242 -42.62 12.77 36.29
CA ILE A 242 -43.69 13.56 36.90
C ILE A 242 -43.05 14.75 37.63
N ILE A 243 -43.50 15.97 37.31
CA ILE A 243 -43.11 17.19 38.01
C ILE A 243 -44.35 17.91 38.54
N ASN A 244 -44.24 18.41 39.77
CA ASN A 244 -45.32 19.16 40.42
C ASN A 244 -44.91 20.63 40.50
N ILE A 245 -45.76 21.52 39.98
CA ILE A 245 -45.49 22.96 39.93
C ILE A 245 -46.66 23.75 40.50
N SER A 246 -46.36 24.92 41.07
CA SER A 246 -47.42 25.82 41.53
C SER A 246 -48.04 26.57 40.35
N GLU A 247 -49.35 26.83 40.36
CA GLU A 247 -49.96 27.74 39.38
C GLU A 247 -49.40 29.17 39.44
N PHE A 248 -48.79 29.54 40.57
CA PHE A 248 -48.08 30.81 40.77
C PHE A 248 -46.67 30.82 40.19
N THR A 249 -46.23 29.74 39.55
CA THR A 249 -44.93 29.67 38.87
C THR A 249 -44.83 30.80 37.85
N SER A 250 -43.72 31.54 37.89
CA SER A 250 -43.52 32.71 37.04
C SER A 250 -43.35 32.31 35.57
N ILE A 251 -43.81 33.14 34.66
CA ILE A 251 -43.56 32.96 33.24
C ILE A 251 -42.04 33.05 32.98
N ASN A 252 -41.56 32.31 31.98
CA ASN A 252 -40.16 32.10 31.60
C ASN A 252 -39.32 31.29 32.58
N THR A 253 -39.94 30.60 33.55
CA THR A 253 -39.22 29.62 34.37
C THR A 253 -38.96 28.35 33.57
N GLU A 254 -37.73 27.85 33.64
CA GLU A 254 -37.39 26.49 33.22
C GLU A 254 -37.94 25.50 34.23
N LEU A 255 -38.77 24.56 33.77
CA LEU A 255 -39.47 23.58 34.60
C LEU A 255 -38.66 22.30 34.74
N ILE A 256 -38.14 21.80 33.62
CA ILE A 256 -37.31 20.60 33.55
C ILE A 256 -36.46 20.65 32.28
N GLN A 257 -35.26 20.07 32.34
CA GLN A 257 -34.40 19.86 31.19
C GLN A 257 -34.41 18.38 30.80
N MET A 258 -34.89 18.10 29.58
CA MET A 258 -34.79 16.78 28.98
C MET A 258 -33.39 16.58 28.40
N LYS A 259 -32.78 15.44 28.70
CA LYS A 259 -31.45 15.11 28.19
C LYS A 259 -31.44 13.72 27.60
N ALA A 260 -30.97 13.61 26.37
CA ALA A 260 -30.73 12.39 25.65
C ALA A 260 -29.28 12.33 25.16
N PHE A 261 -28.80 11.13 24.88
CA PHE A 261 -27.45 10.84 24.42
C PHE A 261 -27.51 9.87 23.24
N ASP A 262 -26.66 10.09 22.26
CA ASP A 262 -26.48 9.20 21.14
C ASP A 262 -24.99 8.85 21.08
N LEU A 263 -24.68 7.60 20.75
CA LEU A 263 -23.31 7.09 20.79
C LEU A 263 -22.56 7.34 19.49
N ASP A 264 -23.28 7.60 18.39
CA ASP A 264 -22.72 7.86 17.08
C ASP A 264 -21.90 9.18 17.05
N ASP A 265 -21.00 9.31 16.09
CA ASP A 265 -20.10 10.47 15.98
C ASP A 265 -20.69 11.66 15.20
N GLY A 266 -20.26 12.86 15.55
CA GLY A 266 -20.59 14.08 14.82
C GLY A 266 -22.10 14.33 14.66
N LEU A 267 -22.58 14.44 13.42
CA LEU A 267 -24.00 14.69 13.14
C LEU A 267 -24.89 13.49 13.46
N ASN A 268 -24.38 12.27 13.34
CA ASN A 268 -25.13 11.05 13.66
C ASN A 268 -25.41 10.99 15.17
N GLY A 269 -24.54 11.59 16.01
CA GLY A 269 -24.80 11.73 17.45
C GLY A 269 -25.48 13.04 17.88
N GLN A 270 -25.72 13.99 16.97
CA GLN A 270 -26.15 15.34 17.33
C GLN A 270 -27.67 15.44 17.47
N ILE A 271 -28.15 15.55 18.71
CA ILE A 271 -29.58 15.49 19.04
C ILE A 271 -30.29 16.85 18.91
N ILE A 272 -31.51 16.81 18.38
CA ILE A 272 -32.50 17.89 18.43
C ILE A 272 -33.75 17.43 19.18
N TYR A 273 -34.28 18.31 20.03
CA TYR A 273 -35.51 18.08 20.78
C TYR A 273 -36.71 18.80 20.15
N THR A 274 -37.84 18.11 20.03
CA THR A 274 -39.11 18.69 19.58
C THR A 274 -40.28 18.12 20.37
N PHE A 275 -41.40 18.83 20.50
CA PHE A 275 -42.63 18.18 20.92
C PHE A 275 -43.09 17.18 19.85
N SER A 276 -43.60 16.03 20.28
CA SER A 276 -44.13 15.04 19.35
C SER A 276 -45.36 15.58 18.61
N LYS A 277 -45.71 14.98 17.47
CA LYS A 277 -46.95 15.32 16.75
C LYS A 277 -48.20 15.20 17.63
N TRP A 278 -48.21 14.26 18.58
CA TRP A 278 -49.32 14.09 19.52
C TRP A 278 -49.44 15.31 20.44
N THR A 279 -48.35 15.76 21.04
CA THR A 279 -48.32 16.95 21.91
C THR A 279 -48.62 18.22 21.12
N LEU A 280 -48.08 18.36 19.91
CA LEU A 280 -48.32 19.52 19.05
C LEU A 280 -49.78 19.65 18.58
N ASN A 281 -50.57 18.57 18.57
CA ASN A 281 -51.99 18.62 18.24
C ASN A 281 -52.82 19.32 19.33
N ASP A 282 -52.33 19.36 20.56
CA ASP A 282 -52.94 20.13 21.65
C ASP A 282 -52.47 21.58 21.58
N LYS A 283 -53.28 22.43 20.95
CA LYS A 283 -52.98 23.86 20.79
C LYS A 283 -52.74 24.58 22.13
N THR A 284 -53.36 24.10 23.21
CA THR A 284 -53.18 24.72 24.54
C THR A 284 -51.76 24.50 25.05
N ILE A 285 -51.20 23.32 24.83
CA ILE A 285 -49.81 23.00 25.23
C ILE A 285 -48.82 23.89 24.48
N ASN A 286 -48.99 24.07 23.17
CA ASN A 286 -48.10 24.91 22.35
C ASN A 286 -48.09 26.39 22.77
N GLU A 287 -49.15 26.86 23.43
CA GLU A 287 -49.24 28.21 23.94
C GLU A 287 -48.67 28.36 25.35
N ILE A 288 -48.67 27.29 26.14
CA ILE A 288 -48.27 27.29 27.55
C ILE A 288 -46.81 26.89 27.73
N PHE A 289 -46.28 25.97 26.92
CA PHE A 289 -44.93 25.45 27.06
C PHE A 289 -44.11 25.67 25.80
N ASN A 290 -42.83 25.99 25.99
CA ASN A 290 -41.82 25.98 24.94
C ASN A 290 -40.77 24.92 25.25
N LEU A 291 -40.27 24.25 24.22
CA LEU A 291 -39.14 23.33 24.32
C LEU A 291 -37.98 23.91 23.53
N ASN A 292 -36.86 24.15 24.19
CA ASN A 292 -35.64 24.54 23.52
C ASN A 292 -35.04 23.33 22.78
N SER A 293 -34.92 23.46 21.46
CA SER A 293 -34.55 22.36 20.58
C SER A 293 -33.10 21.91 20.71
N GLN A 294 -32.21 22.72 21.29
CA GLN A 294 -30.79 22.42 21.42
C GLN A 294 -30.42 21.81 22.76
N ASN A 295 -31.05 22.26 23.85
CA ASN A 295 -30.69 21.84 25.20
C ASN A 295 -31.80 21.05 25.93
N GLY A 296 -32.98 20.91 25.33
CA GLY A 296 -34.10 20.15 25.88
C GLY A 296 -34.83 20.81 27.06
N SER A 297 -34.58 22.09 27.35
CA SER A 297 -35.25 22.82 28.43
C SER A 297 -36.72 23.10 28.10
N ILE A 298 -37.63 22.71 29.00
CA ILE A 298 -39.06 23.05 28.94
C ILE A 298 -39.31 24.30 29.76
N ILE A 299 -39.85 25.34 29.12
CA ILE A 299 -40.07 26.68 29.71
C ILE A 299 -41.56 27.00 29.71
N LEU A 300 -42.03 27.59 30.80
CA LEU A 300 -43.41 28.09 30.93
C LEU A 300 -43.57 29.44 30.21
N LEU A 301 -44.50 29.54 29.26
CA LEU A 301 -44.79 30.77 28.49
C LEU A 301 -46.04 31.53 28.97
N LYS A 302 -46.95 30.86 29.68
CA LYS A 302 -48.19 31.44 30.20
C LYS A 302 -48.43 31.03 31.64
N GLN A 303 -49.12 31.89 32.40
CA GLN A 303 -49.59 31.55 33.75
C GLN A 303 -50.50 30.31 33.67
N LEU A 304 -50.37 29.41 34.64
CA LEU A 304 -51.24 28.25 34.78
C LEU A 304 -52.48 28.63 35.60
N ASP A 305 -53.56 27.89 35.38
CA ASP A 305 -54.82 28.00 36.11
C ASP A 305 -55.27 26.58 36.46
N TYR A 306 -55.17 26.24 37.74
CA TYR A 306 -55.43 24.88 38.22
C TYR A 306 -56.89 24.47 38.00
N GLU A 307 -57.84 25.39 38.14
CA GLU A 307 -59.26 25.14 37.93
C GLU A 307 -59.60 24.86 36.45
N GLN A 308 -58.82 25.41 35.51
CA GLN A 308 -58.99 25.13 34.08
C GLN A 308 -58.38 23.78 33.67
N ARG A 309 -57.13 23.50 34.06
CA ARG A 309 -56.43 22.26 33.73
C ARG A 309 -55.28 22.02 34.70
N ASN A 310 -55.37 20.90 35.41
CA ASN A 310 -54.44 20.48 36.46
C ASN A 310 -53.46 19.38 36.04
N ASN A 311 -53.40 19.03 34.76
CA ASN A 311 -52.45 18.04 34.26
C ASN A 311 -52.10 18.30 32.79
N TYR A 312 -50.80 18.30 32.49
CA TYR A 312 -50.27 18.42 31.14
C TYR A 312 -49.32 17.26 30.86
N GLU A 313 -49.65 16.48 29.83
CA GLU A 313 -48.79 15.40 29.36
C GLU A 313 -48.06 15.88 28.11
N LEU A 314 -46.75 16.03 28.23
CA LEU A 314 -45.84 16.46 27.16
C LEU A 314 -45.05 15.24 26.71
N GLN A 315 -45.17 14.88 25.44
CA GLN A 315 -44.31 13.88 24.82
C GLN A 315 -43.23 14.61 24.03
N ILE A 316 -42.00 14.47 24.50
CA ILE A 316 -40.81 15.04 23.91
C ILE A 316 -40.20 14.00 22.97
N GLN A 317 -39.84 14.43 21.78
CA GLN A 317 -39.10 13.67 20.79
C GLN A 317 -37.65 14.12 20.81
N ALA A 318 -36.72 13.16 20.86
CA ALA A 318 -35.30 13.37 20.56
C ALA A 318 -34.98 12.64 19.24
N ILE A 319 -34.26 13.31 18.35
CA ILE A 319 -33.81 12.73 17.07
C ILE A 319 -32.44 13.31 16.73
N ASP A 320 -31.54 12.47 16.23
CA ASP A 320 -30.25 12.89 15.73
C ASP A 320 -30.35 13.59 14.34
N LEU A 321 -29.21 14.05 13.84
CA LEU A 321 -29.08 14.69 12.53
C LEU A 321 -28.53 13.75 11.44
N GLY A 322 -28.37 12.47 11.75
CA GLY A 322 -27.87 11.46 10.85
C GLY A 322 -28.87 11.02 9.80
N LEU A 323 -28.39 10.28 8.81
CA LEU A 323 -29.26 9.68 7.80
C LEU A 323 -30.06 8.53 8.41
N ASN A 324 -31.33 8.43 8.05
CA ASN A 324 -32.26 7.41 8.58
C ASN A 324 -32.44 7.43 10.12
N ALA A 325 -32.19 8.59 10.74
CA ALA A 325 -32.41 8.85 12.17
C ALA A 325 -33.75 8.28 12.67
N ILE A 326 -33.70 7.58 13.80
CA ILE A 326 -34.88 7.00 14.43
C ILE A 326 -35.23 7.85 15.66
N PRO A 327 -36.42 8.49 15.69
CA PRO A 327 -36.79 9.30 16.83
C PRO A 327 -37.12 8.45 18.06
N THR A 328 -36.66 8.90 19.22
CA THR A 328 -37.06 8.37 20.52
C THR A 328 -37.95 9.36 21.25
N TYR A 329 -38.75 8.85 22.18
CA TYR A 329 -39.80 9.64 22.84
C TYR A 329 -39.72 9.48 24.35
N ALA A 330 -39.96 10.58 25.07
CA ALA A 330 -40.08 10.61 26.51
C ALA A 330 -41.32 11.40 26.92
N THR A 331 -42.04 10.89 27.92
CA THR A 331 -43.23 11.57 28.44
C THR A 331 -42.91 12.28 29.75
N VAL A 332 -43.28 13.55 29.84
CA VAL A 332 -43.27 14.38 31.06
C VAL A 332 -44.71 14.72 31.41
N ILE A 333 -45.08 14.53 32.67
CA ILE A 333 -46.38 14.85 33.23
C ILE A 333 -46.19 16.00 34.21
N ILE A 334 -46.88 17.11 33.97
CA ILE A 334 -46.82 18.33 34.79
C ILE A 334 -48.16 18.46 35.54
N GLN A 335 -48.08 18.48 36.87
CA GLN A 335 -49.22 18.52 37.79
C GLN A 335 -49.23 19.75 38.69
#